data_AF-A0A6J6KLN7-F1
#
_entry.id   AF-A0A6J6KLN7-F1
#
_cell.length_a   1.000
_cell.length_b   1.000
_cell.length_c   1.000
_cell.angle_alpha   90.00
_cell.angle_beta   90.00
_cell.angle_gamma   90.00
#
_symmetry.space_group_name_H-M   'P 1'
#
loop_
_entity.id
_entity.type
_entity.pdbx_description
1 polymer ?
#
loop_
_entity_poly.entity_id
_entity_poly.type
_entity_poly.pdbx_seq_one_letter_code
_entity_poly.pdbx_strand_id
1 'polypeptide(L)' 'MQLGHVQRGGTPTSYDRVLSTRFGLAAVDAVHDSAFGQMVVLRCGEIARESMSATRGKIKTINLDLFADVSATFFG' A
#
# COMPACT_ATOMS: atom_id res chain seq x y z
N MET A 1 15.97 12.55 -17.69
CA MET A 1 16.18 13.03 -16.31
C MET A 1 15.95 11.87 -15.35
N GLN A 2 16.82 11.66 -14.35
CA GLN A 2 16.65 10.60 -13.35
C GLN A 2 16.32 11.21 -11.99
N LEU A 3 15.14 10.91 -11.44
CA LEU A 3 14.59 11.55 -10.23
C LEU A 3 15.27 11.11 -8.92
N GLY A 4 15.73 9.85 -8.83
CA GLY A 4 16.49 9.34 -7.68
C GLY A 4 15.80 9.54 -6.32
N HIS A 5 16.57 9.97 -5.32
CA HIS A 5 16.13 10.12 -3.91
C HIS A 5 15.01 11.14 -3.70
N VAL A 6 14.78 12.04 -4.65
CA VAL A 6 13.70 13.05 -4.57
C VAL A 6 12.33 12.38 -4.43
N GLN A 7 12.14 11.17 -4.97
CA GLN A 7 10.88 10.42 -4.88
C GLN A 7 10.55 9.88 -3.48
N ARG A 8 11.51 9.88 -2.54
CA ARG A 8 11.29 9.39 -1.16
C ARG A 8 11.03 10.52 -0.16
N GLY A 9 11.23 11.77 -0.56
CA GLY A 9 11.01 12.95 0.29
C GLY A 9 9.75 13.72 -0.10
N GLY A 10 9.58 14.90 0.49
CA GLY A 10 8.44 15.77 0.26
C GLY A 10 7.34 15.65 1.31
N THR A 11 6.43 16.63 1.32
CA THR A 11 5.30 16.63 2.25
C THR A 11 4.25 15.61 1.80
N PRO A 12 3.77 14.71 2.68
CA PRO A 12 2.73 13.73 2.33
C PRO A 12 1.47 14.39 1.79
N THR A 13 0.83 13.74 0.82
CA THR A 13 -0.45 14.17 0.24
C THR A 13 -1.59 14.04 1.25
N SER A 14 -2.77 14.61 0.95
CA SER A 14 -3.97 14.39 1.78
C SER A 14 -4.34 12.92 1.89
N TYR A 15 -4.21 12.17 0.79
CA TYR A 15 -4.45 10.73 0.76
C TYR A 15 -3.50 9.98 1.69
N ASP A 16 -2.20 10.25 1.62
CA ASP A 16 -1.20 9.59 2.47
C ASP A 16 -1.47 9.85 3.95
N ARG A 17 -1.88 11.07 4.32
CA ARG A 17 -2.21 11.43 5.70
C ARG A 17 -3.41 10.64 6.22
N VAL A 18 -4.51 10.64 5.46
CA VAL A 18 -5.73 9.91 5.86
C VAL A 18 -5.46 8.40 5.93
N LEU A 19 -4.74 7.85 4.95
CA LEU A 19 -4.39 6.43 4.92
C LEU A 19 -3.51 6.07 6.12
N SER A 20 -2.50 6.87 6.43
CA SER A 20 -1.59 6.65 7.56
C SER A 20 -2.33 6.67 8.89
N THR A 21 -3.25 7.61 9.09
CA THR A 21 -4.10 7.68 10.29
C THR A 21 -4.97 6.43 10.42
N ARG A 22 -5.65 6.01 9.34
CA ARG A 22 -6.48 4.80 9.33
C ARG A 22 -5.65 3.53 9.65
N PHE A 23 -4.44 3.44 9.10
CA PHE A 23 -3.52 2.33 9.38
C PHE A 23 -3.07 2.32 10.84
N GLY A 24 -2.71 3.48 11.38
CA GLY A 24 -2.30 3.63 12.77
C GLY A 24 -3.39 3.20 13.76
N LEU A 25 -4.62 3.66 13.55
CA LEU A 25 -5.77 3.27 14.37
C LEU A 25 -5.99 1.75 14.37
N ALA A 26 -6.08 1.15 13.19
CA ALA A 26 -6.30 -0.30 13.08
C ALA A 26 -5.15 -1.14 13.65
N ALA A 27 -3.92 -0.61 13.65
CA ALA A 27 -2.77 -1.26 14.27
C ALA A 27 -2.85 -1.21 15.80
N VAL A 28 -3.27 -0.08 16.38
CA VAL A 28 -3.54 0.04 17.82
C VAL A 28 -4.64 -0.93 18.24
N ASP A 29 -5.74 -1.00 17.49
CA ASP A 29 -6.82 -1.95 17.75
C ASP A 29 -6.30 -3.40 17.68
N ALA A 30 -5.42 -3.72 16.72
CA ALA A 30 -4.85 -5.07 16.60
C ALA A 30 -4.00 -5.46 17.82
N VAL A 31 -3.23 -4.51 18.37
CA VAL A 31 -2.44 -4.72 19.58
C VAL A 31 -3.36 -4.91 20.79
N HIS A 32 -4.39 -4.07 20.91
CA HIS A 32 -5.40 -4.18 21.97
C HIS A 32 -6.06 -5.56 21.97
N ASP A 33 -6.39 -6.08 20.79
CA ASP A 33 -7.02 -7.39 20.62
C ASP A 33 -6.03 -8.57 20.71
N SER A 34 -4.74 -8.31 21.01
CA SER A 34 -3.67 -9.32 21.01
C SER A 34 -3.53 -10.08 19.68
N ALA A 35 -3.90 -9.46 18.56
CA ALA A 35 -3.86 -10.05 17.22
C ALA A 35 -2.46 -9.98 16.59
N PHE A 36 -1.46 -10.50 17.29
CA PHE A 36 -0.07 -10.47 16.84
C PHE A 36 0.17 -11.35 15.60
N GLY A 37 1.19 -10.99 14.81
CA GLY A 37 1.49 -11.69 13.54
C GLY A 37 0.53 -11.33 12.40
N GLN A 38 -0.38 -10.38 12.62
CA GLN A 38 -1.18 -9.76 11.57
C GLN A 38 -0.63 -8.39 11.19
N MET A 39 -0.92 -7.96 9.96
CA MET A 39 -0.63 -6.63 9.45
C MET A 39 -1.91 -5.94 9.00
N VAL A 40 -1.94 -4.62 9.10
CA VAL A 40 -3.01 -3.81 8.53
C VAL A 40 -2.81 -3.69 7.02
N VAL A 41 -3.88 -3.87 6.25
CA VAL A 41 -3.88 -3.80 4.79
C VAL A 41 -5.02 -2.92 4.28
N LEU A 42 -4.86 -2.38 3.07
CA LEU A 42 -5.94 -1.76 2.31
C LEU A 42 -6.44 -2.75 1.25
N ARG A 43 -7.71 -3.15 1.32
CA ARG A 43 -8.37 -4.05 0.37
C ARG A 43 -9.59 -3.35 -0.21
N CYS A 44 -9.57 -3.05 -1.51
CA CYS A 44 -10.69 -2.41 -2.21
C CYS A 44 -11.22 -1.13 -1.50
N GLY A 45 -10.33 -0.34 -0.89
CA GLY A 45 -10.67 0.88 -0.15
C GLY A 45 -10.94 0.69 1.36
N GLU A 46 -11.06 -0.56 1.81
CA GLU A 46 -11.34 -0.93 3.19
C GLU A 46 -10.07 -1.28 3.96
N ILE A 47 -10.06 -0.92 5.25
CA ILE A 47 -8.98 -1.30 6.16
C ILE A 47 -9.31 -2.66 6.74
N ALA A 48 -8.38 -3.60 6.60
CA ALA A 48 -8.51 -4.94 7.12
C ALA A 48 -7.22 -5.39 7.82
N ARG A 49 -7.31 -6.47 8.59
CA ARG A 49 -6.15 -7.17 9.15
C ARG A 49 -5.94 -8.47 8.40
N GLU A 50 -4.68 -8.79 8.11
CA GLU A 50 -4.31 -10.00 7.38
C GLU A 50 -3.11 -10.66 8.04
N SER A 51 -3.02 -11.99 7.98
CA SER A 51 -1.85 -12.70 8.47
C SER A 51 -0.60 -12.29 7.68
N MET A 52 0.52 -12.04 8.36
CA MET A 52 1.80 -11.80 7.70
C MET A 52 2.24 -12.97 6.81
N SER A 53 1.81 -14.20 7.12
CA SER A 53 2.07 -15.36 6.27
C SER A 53 1.39 -15.27 4.91
N ALA A 54 0.31 -14.48 4.77
CA ALA A 54 -0.41 -14.33 3.51
C ALA A 54 0.45 -13.71 2.39
N THR A 55 1.45 -12.90 2.75
CA THR A 55 2.35 -12.21 1.80
C THR A 55 3.73 -12.86 1.72
N ARG A 56 4.11 -13.68 2.70
CA ARG A 56 5.44 -14.31 2.74
C ARG A 56 5.69 -15.14 1.47
N GLY A 57 6.81 -14.85 0.79
CA GLY A 57 7.24 -15.59 -0.41
C GLY A 57 6.44 -15.27 -1.68
N LYS A 58 5.55 -14.28 -1.65
CA LYS A 58 4.75 -13.88 -2.82
C LYS A 58 5.28 -12.59 -3.42
N ILE A 59 5.23 -12.49 -4.75
CA ILE A 59 5.58 -11.28 -5.50
C ILE A 59 4.30 -10.54 -5.83
N LYS A 60 4.24 -9.24 -5.53
CA LYS A 60 3.16 -8.37 -5.99
C LYS A 60 3.39 -8.06 -7.47
N THR A 61 2.55 -8.60 -8.34
CA THR A 61 2.57 -8.32 -9.77
C THR A 61 1.81 -7.05 -10.11
N ILE A 62 2.11 -6.48 -11.27
CA ILE A 62 1.34 -5.37 -11.84
C ILE A 62 0.19 -5.93 -12.69
N ASN A 63 -0.86 -5.12 -12.86
CA ASN A 63 -1.88 -5.42 -13.86
C ASN A 63 -1.31 -5.10 -15.25
N LEU A 64 -1.14 -6.13 -16.08
CA LEU A 64 -0.54 -5.99 -17.41
C LEU A 64 -1.48 -5.31 -18.41
N ASP A 65 -2.80 -5.47 -18.24
CA ASP A 65 -3.78 -4.80 -19.11
C ASP A 65 -3.75 -3.29 -18.89
N LEU A 66 -3.73 -2.86 -17.61
CA LEU A 66 -3.58 -1.45 -17.24
C LEU A 66 -2.23 -0.89 -17.73
N PHE A 67 -1.16 -1.68 -17.63
CA PHE A 67 0.15 -1.26 -18.12
C PHE A 67 0.14 -1.07 -19.64
N ALA A 68 -0.43 -2.01 -20.40
CA ALA A 68 -0.54 -1.92 -21.85
C ALA A 68 -1.34 -0.67 -22.29
N ASP A 69 -2.49 -0.42 -21.65
CA ASP A 69 -3.34 0.74 -21.92
C ASP A 69 -2.61 2.07 -21.70
N VAL A 70 -1.98 2.24 -20.52
CA VAL A 70 -1.26 3.47 -20.19
C VAL A 70 -0.04 3.65 -21.10
N SER A 71 0.75 2.59 -21.32
CA SER A 71 1.97 2.67 -22.13
C SER A 71 1.70 3.05 -23.59
N ALA A 72 0.60 2.58 -24.18
CA ALA A 72 0.20 2.96 -25.53
C ALA A 72 0.00 4.49 -25.68
N THR A 73 -0.46 5.17 -24.62
CA THR A 73 -0.66 6.62 -24.63
C THR A 73 0.65 7.41 -24.55
N PHE A 74 1.66 6.89 -23.85
CA PHE A 74 2.91 7.62 -23.59
C PHE A 74 4.07 7.24 -24.52
N PHE A 75 4.03 6.04 -25.11
CA PHE A 75 5.12 5.48 -25.95
C PHE A 75 4.67 5.07 -27.35
N GLY A 76 3.42 5.36 -27.73
CA GLY A 76 2.87 5.19 -29.08
C GLY A 76 3.30 6.29 -30.05
#